data_AF-A0A2A5QXA3-F1
#
_entry.id   AF-A0A2A5QXA3-F1
#
_cell.length_a   1.000
_cell.length_b   1.000
_cell.length_c   1.000
_cell.angle_alpha   90.00
_cell.angle_beta   90.00
_cell.angle_gamma   90.00
#
_symmetry.space_group_name_H-M   'P 1'
#
loop_
_entity.id
_entity.type
_entity.pdbx_description
1 polymer ?
#
loop_
_entity_poly.entity_id
_entity_poly.type
_entity_poly.pdbx_seq_one_letter_code
_entity_poly.pdbx_strand_id
1 'polypeptide(L)' 'MPDDATLSDFGSTDGDGDRTTGDSSRDGGEPSDDPGGGSIGAVRSTYAWGDYACTRCGCPTERVWRADGDLVCPDCKQW' A
#
# COMPACT_ATOMS: atom_id res chain seq x y z
N MET A 1 -3.02 34.45 -18.05
CA MET A 1 -2.38 33.13 -17.88
C MET A 1 -1.66 33.20 -16.54
N PRO A 2 -2.13 32.50 -15.50
CA PRO A 2 -1.54 32.58 -14.17
C PRO A 2 -0.15 31.93 -14.16
N ASP A 3 0.81 32.69 -13.63
CA ASP A 3 2.22 32.35 -13.41
C ASP A 3 2.41 30.99 -12.73
N ASP A 4 3.24 30.17 -13.36
CA ASP A 4 3.81 28.92 -12.84
C ASP A 4 4.67 29.25 -11.61
N ALA A 5 4.16 28.90 -10.42
CA ALA A 5 4.86 29.13 -9.16
C ALA A 5 6.19 28.36 -9.17
N THR A 6 7.30 29.10 -9.35
CA THR A 6 8.63 28.53 -9.44
C THR A 6 9.02 27.90 -8.10
N LEU A 7 9.23 26.58 -8.11
CA LEU A 7 9.66 25.74 -6.98
C LEU A 7 11.07 26.06 -6.43
N SER A 8 11.56 27.27 -6.65
CA SER A 8 12.91 27.72 -6.30
C SER A 8 13.04 28.22 -4.85
N ASP A 9 11.96 28.19 -4.06
CA ASP A 9 11.95 28.54 -2.62
C ASP A 9 12.44 27.40 -1.72
N PHE A 10 12.63 26.17 -2.21
CA PHE A 10 13.20 25.07 -1.43
C PHE A 10 14.74 25.16 -1.26
N GLY A 11 15.25 26.38 -1.13
CA GLY A 11 16.64 26.68 -0.80
C GLY A 11 16.88 26.68 0.71
N SER A 12 17.50 25.60 1.18
CA SER A 12 18.47 25.55 2.29
C SER A 12 17.98 25.84 3.73
N THR A 13 17.92 24.76 4.52
CA THR A 13 18.36 24.82 5.93
C THR A 13 19.25 23.61 6.21
N ASP A 14 20.55 23.88 6.39
CA ASP A 14 21.52 22.96 6.96
C ASP A 14 21.05 22.54 8.37
N GLY A 15 20.89 21.24 8.58
CA GLY A 15 20.53 20.64 9.86
C GLY A 15 21.13 19.25 9.94
N ASP A 16 22.34 19.18 10.50
CA ASP A 16 23.01 17.96 10.95
C ASP A 16 22.06 17.13 11.83
N GLY A 17 21.91 15.84 11.51
CA GLY A 17 20.91 14.98 12.14
C GLY A 17 21.07 13.54 11.69
N ASP A 18 22.16 12.94 12.15
CA ASP A 18 22.43 11.52 12.35
C ASP A 18 21.39 10.51 11.79
N ARG A 19 21.89 9.65 10.89
CA ARG A 19 21.17 8.50 10.34
C ARG A 19 20.89 7.47 11.44
N THR A 20 19.89 7.69 12.27
CA THR A 20 19.36 6.61 13.10
C THR A 20 18.40 5.76 12.27
N THR A 21 18.88 4.56 12.00
CA THR A 21 18.12 3.43 11.50
C THR A 21 17.03 3.07 12.49
N GLY A 22 15.82 2.86 11.98
CA GLY A 22 14.82 2.03 12.64
C GLY A 22 13.61 2.79 13.13
N ASP A 23 12.60 2.88 12.27
CA ASP A 23 11.25 2.59 12.73
C ASP A 23 10.49 1.91 11.60
N SER A 24 10.59 0.59 11.57
CA SER A 24 9.62 -0.27 10.91
C SER A 24 8.34 -0.27 11.75
N SER A 25 7.65 0.86 11.84
CA SER A 25 6.24 0.84 12.27
C SER A 25 5.44 0.25 11.13
N ARG A 26 5.31 -1.08 11.23
CA ARG A 26 4.38 -1.91 10.48
C ARG A 26 2.96 -1.44 10.81
N ASP A 27 2.51 -0.37 10.19
CA ASP A 27 1.08 -0.08 10.09
C ASP A 27 0.49 -0.94 8.96
N GLY A 28 0.57 -2.26 9.18
CA GLY A 28 -0.24 -3.25 8.50
C GLY A 28 -1.48 -3.46 9.36
N GLY A 29 -2.30 -2.42 9.46
CA GLY A 29 -3.62 -2.51 10.07
C GLY A 29 -4.46 -3.51 9.28
N GLU A 30 -4.57 -4.72 9.82
CA GLU A 30 -5.56 -5.72 9.45
C GLU A 30 -6.92 -5.01 9.27
N PRO A 31 -7.64 -5.17 8.15
CA PRO A 31 -9.04 -4.79 8.14
C PRO A 31 -9.75 -5.70 9.15
N SER A 32 -10.03 -5.17 10.34
CA SER A 32 -10.99 -5.78 11.26
C SER A 32 -12.29 -5.91 10.49
N ASP A 33 -12.65 -7.15 10.18
CA ASP A 33 -13.96 -7.54 9.69
C ASP A 33 -14.95 -7.25 10.83
N ASP A 34 -15.40 -5.99 10.91
CA ASP A 34 -16.46 -5.57 11.83
C ASP A 34 -17.79 -6.12 11.28
N PRO A 35 -18.46 -7.06 11.98
CA PRO A 35 -19.72 -7.64 11.49
C PRO A 35 -20.93 -6.70 11.68
N GLY A 36 -20.72 -5.41 11.97
CA GLY A 36 -21.74 -4.51 12.49
C GLY A 36 -21.95 -3.24 11.67
N GLY A 37 -22.40 -3.33 10.41
CA GLY A 37 -22.74 -2.08 9.72
C GLY A 37 -23.26 -2.18 8.29
N GLY A 38 -24.48 -2.70 8.10
CA GLY A 38 -25.34 -2.42 6.94
C GLY A 38 -24.85 -2.97 5.60
N SER A 39 -25.78 -3.47 4.78
CA SER A 39 -25.52 -3.91 3.41
C SER A 39 -25.22 -2.75 2.45
N ILE A 40 -24.15 -2.00 2.70
CA ILE A 40 -23.38 -1.32 1.67
C ILE A 40 -22.40 -2.37 1.14
N GLY A 41 -22.60 -2.84 -0.09
CA GLY A 41 -21.84 -3.95 -0.67
C GLY A 41 -20.36 -3.86 -0.30
N ALA A 42 -19.86 -4.86 0.43
CA ALA A 42 -18.57 -4.81 1.12
C ALA A 42 -17.50 -4.20 0.21
N VAL A 43 -16.95 -3.05 0.62
CA VAL A 43 -15.86 -2.40 -0.11
C VAL A 43 -14.66 -3.32 -0.03
N ARG A 44 -14.47 -4.14 -1.07
CA ARG A 44 -13.35 -5.08 -1.15
C ARG A 44 -12.07 -4.27 -1.38
N SER A 45 -11.16 -4.29 -0.42
CA SER A 45 -9.83 -3.67 -0.55
C SER A 45 -9.13 -4.11 -1.85
N THR A 46 -8.47 -3.20 -2.55
CA THR A 46 -7.78 -3.49 -3.82
C THR A 46 -6.58 -4.44 -3.64
N TYR A 47 -6.04 -4.51 -2.42
CA TYR A 47 -4.98 -5.42 -2.01
C TYR A 47 -5.23 -5.92 -0.58
N ALA A 48 -4.55 -7.01 -0.21
CA ALA A 48 -4.56 -7.59 1.12
C ALA A 48 -3.13 -8.01 1.52
N TRP A 49 -2.86 -7.98 2.82
CA TRP A 49 -1.62 -8.46 3.45
C TRP A 49 -1.92 -9.69 4.31
N GLY A 50 -0.95 -10.59 4.44
CA GLY A 50 -1.08 -11.88 5.14
C GLY A 50 -0.42 -13.03 4.37
N ASP A 51 -0.48 -14.26 4.88
CA ASP A 51 0.06 -15.43 4.18
C ASP A 51 -0.92 -15.90 3.09
N TYR A 52 -0.60 -15.62 1.83
CA TYR A 52 -1.41 -16.01 0.67
C TYR A 52 -0.55 -16.71 -0.38
N ALA A 53 -1.20 -17.53 -1.21
CA ALA A 53 -0.59 -18.08 -2.42
C ALA A 53 -1.09 -17.32 -3.67
N CYS A 54 -0.17 -16.93 -4.55
CA CYS A 54 -0.52 -16.32 -5.82
C CYS A 54 -1.24 -17.33 -6.73
N THR A 55 -2.42 -17.00 -7.27
CA THR A 55 -3.13 -17.87 -8.20
C THR A 55 -2.35 -18.12 -9.51
N ARG A 56 -1.47 -17.20 -9.92
CA ARG A 56 -0.70 -17.33 -11.17
C ARG A 56 0.57 -18.17 -11.03
N CYS A 57 1.43 -17.86 -10.07
CA CYS A 57 2.72 -18.53 -9.92
C CYS A 57 2.75 -19.57 -8.81
N GLY A 58 1.73 -19.62 -7.94
CA GLY A 58 1.67 -20.54 -6.80
C GLY A 58 2.63 -20.19 -5.66
N CYS A 59 3.47 -19.17 -5.80
CA CYS A 59 4.41 -18.77 -4.76
C CYS A 59 3.67 -18.17 -3.55
N PRO A 60 4.11 -18.49 -2.32
CA PRO A 60 3.64 -17.80 -1.13
C PRO A 60 4.07 -16.33 -1.19
N THR A 61 3.19 -15.45 -0.72
CA THR A 61 3.42 -14.02 -0.69
C THR A 61 2.67 -13.38 0.46
N GLU A 62 3.33 -12.41 1.09
CA GLU A 62 2.77 -11.64 2.20
C GLU A 62 1.78 -10.56 1.73
N ARG A 63 1.69 -10.34 0.41
CA ARG A 63 0.86 -9.31 -0.20
C ARG A 63 0.27 -9.77 -1.52
N VAL A 64 -1.05 -9.66 -1.61
CA VAL A 64 -1.82 -9.98 -2.82
C VAL A 64 -2.68 -8.82 -3.27
N TRP A 65 -2.96 -8.79 -4.57
CA TRP A 65 -3.85 -7.84 -5.20
C TRP A 65 -5.00 -8.57 -5.84
N ARG A 66 -6.16 -7.91 -5.87
CA ARG A 66 -7.27 -8.37 -6.68
C ARG A 66 -7.02 -8.00 -8.14
N ALA A 67 -6.96 -9.00 -8.99
CA ALA A 67 -6.91 -8.87 -10.45
C ALA A 67 -8.00 -9.78 -11.02
N ASP A 68 -9.00 -9.20 -11.69
CA ASP A 68 -10.09 -9.94 -12.34
C ASP A 68 -10.86 -10.93 -11.44
N GLY A 69 -10.83 -10.71 -10.12
CA GLY A 69 -11.46 -11.59 -9.12
C GLY A 69 -10.49 -12.53 -8.40
N ASP A 70 -9.29 -12.72 -8.92
CA ASP A 70 -8.22 -13.55 -8.36
C ASP A 70 -7.24 -12.76 -7.48
N LEU A 71 -6.53 -13.48 -6.61
CA LEU A 71 -5.44 -12.94 -5.79
C LEU A 71 -4.10 -13.22 -6.45
N VAL A 72 -3.41 -12.15 -6.86
CA VAL A 72 -2.10 -12.23 -7.52
C VAL A 72 -1.04 -11.48 -6.72
N CYS A 73 0.20 -11.96 -6.77
CA CYS A 73 1.35 -11.30 -6.17
C CYS A 73 1.72 -10.01 -6.95
N PRO A 74 2.65 -9.16 -6.43
CA PRO A 74 3.00 -7.89 -7.07
C PRO A 74 3.58 -8.07 -8.47
N ASP A 75 4.33 -9.16 -8.62
CA ASP A 75 5.06 -9.52 -9.83
C ASP A 75 4.13 -10.04 -10.94
N CYS A 76 3.11 -10.82 -10.56
CA CYS A 76 2.13 -11.37 -11.49
C CYS A 76 1.01 -10.39 -11.88
N LYS A 77 0.89 -9.27 -11.17
CA LYS A 77 -0.12 -8.25 -11.45
C LYS A 77 0.28 -7.49 -12.71
N GLN A 78 -0.64 -7.40 -13.67
CA GLN A 78 -0.51 -6.53 -14.83
C GLN A 78 -1.06 -5.16 -14.43
N TRP A 79 -0.18 -4.33 -13.87
CA TRP A 79 -0.45 -2.94 -13.52
C TRP A 79 -0.07 -2.00 -14.66
#